data_AF-A0AB38S5U0-F1
#
_entry.id   AF-A0AB38S5U0-F1
#
_cell.length_a   1.000
_cell.length_b   1.000
_cell.length_c   1.000
_cell.angle_alpha   90.00
_cell.angle_beta   90.00
_cell.angle_gamma   90.00
#
_symmetry.space_group_name_H-M   'P 1'
#
loop_
_entity.id
_entity.type
_entity.pdbx_description
1 polymer ?
#
loop_
_entity_poly.entity_id
_entity_poly.type
_entity_poly.pdbx_seq_one_letter_code
_entity_poly.pdbx_strand_id
1 'polypeptide(L)'
;MIYAARGYPLWDSELWTLSSALAVCLVLLAMVRIAINKLGLFMVAFFVFFSLAWRLLSVLYIDLAGPVFSEQLERDIGSGSAALPLAASQGLVIAALMYSFRNKRLVALTSGPRLADMLPGGRPTLSDLAHWIIGLFAVALWVELLIRGPIPILAAMERYDYSAQYGGPLHHRLIEWGPMLAFQLGVFFAAPSSRGREFDLRFAVLFGIFILYLFVVGHRFSSFFSYSSFFILPVGAVLLANTTSAFDYAKIFRTIRLPGVVVSVLILGAVIYSYAIVRGFERDQLLFKLSQRIFVQQGEMWWMTYERVFLRGDWSTDQTLYKLFVDPFDPNRNSTMQWLMELALPLDRAHFILGKGSAYTGGWPEVLFELGGPVEGLALVALSAMLFSEFMFLLTRCIVQERYATCFFLTPLLYAFSLYVVTGMVNSFVQFTFFVKLVTAVFVFVAEEKWRSSLSGPLISCESLPAVEGGKRLE
;
A
#
# COMPACT_ATOMS: atom_id res chain seq x y z
N MET A 1 -12.14 -26.30 -30.14
CA MET A 1 -13.35 -26.25 -31.00
C MET A 1 -14.62 -26.72 -30.25
N ILE A 2 -14.75 -26.41 -28.94
CA ILE A 2 -15.95 -26.63 -28.11
C ILE A 2 -16.18 -25.36 -27.27
N TYR A 3 -16.22 -24.21 -27.93
CA TYR A 3 -16.59 -22.92 -27.31
C TYR A 3 -17.78 -22.25 -28.02
N ALA A 4 -18.32 -22.88 -29.07
CA ALA A 4 -19.39 -22.32 -29.90
C ALA A 4 -20.82 -22.69 -29.45
N ALA A 5 -21.01 -23.41 -28.34
CA ALA A 5 -22.31 -24.02 -27.98
C ALA A 5 -23.01 -23.40 -26.76
N ARG A 6 -22.47 -22.34 -26.14
CA ARG A 6 -23.23 -21.52 -25.19
C ARG A 6 -23.44 -20.16 -25.81
N GLY A 7 -24.66 -19.93 -26.31
CA GLY A 7 -25.07 -18.71 -26.99
C GLY A 7 -24.91 -17.49 -26.09
N TYR A 8 -23.73 -16.88 -26.12
CA TYR A 8 -23.60 -15.47 -25.81
C TYR A 8 -24.22 -14.71 -26.98
N PRO A 9 -25.24 -13.86 -26.75
CA PRO A 9 -25.75 -13.02 -27.82
C PRO A 9 -24.60 -12.17 -28.37
N LEU A 10 -24.25 -12.40 -29.64
CA LEU A 10 -23.23 -11.65 -30.41
C LEU A 10 -23.62 -10.18 -30.66
N TRP A 11 -24.77 -9.74 -30.15
CA TRP A 11 -25.28 -8.39 -30.29
C TRP A 11 -24.92 -7.64 -28.99
N ASP A 12 -24.08 -6.60 -29.13
CA ASP A 12 -23.53 -5.67 -28.12
C ASP A 12 -22.07 -5.87 -27.67
N SER A 13 -21.26 -6.73 -28.31
CA SER A 13 -19.83 -6.86 -27.97
C SER A 13 -19.07 -5.53 -28.05
N GLU A 14 -19.40 -4.68 -29.02
CA GLU A 14 -18.81 -3.34 -29.18
C GLU A 14 -19.23 -2.39 -28.06
N LEU A 15 -20.49 -2.41 -27.62
CA LEU A 15 -20.99 -1.56 -26.55
C LEU A 15 -20.35 -1.92 -25.20
N TRP A 16 -20.19 -3.20 -24.90
CA TRP A 16 -19.53 -3.67 -23.68
C TRP A 16 -18.03 -3.34 -23.67
N THR A 17 -17.37 -3.49 -24.81
CA THR A 17 -15.96 -3.12 -25.00
C THR A 17 -15.77 -1.62 -24.78
N LEU A 18 -16.60 -0.80 -25.44
CA LEU A 18 -16.56 0.65 -25.31
C LEU A 18 -16.85 1.10 -23.87
N SER A 19 -17.85 0.49 -23.22
CA SER A 19 -18.20 0.79 -21.83
C SER A 19 -17.05 0.44 -20.87
N SER A 20 -16.41 -0.71 -21.08
CA SER A 20 -15.25 -1.15 -20.29
C SER A 20 -14.09 -0.16 -20.44
N ALA A 21 -13.74 0.19 -21.68
CA ALA A 21 -12.68 1.17 -21.95
C ALA A 21 -13.01 2.55 -21.34
N LEU A 22 -14.26 3.02 -21.47
CA LEU A 22 -14.71 4.28 -20.90
C LEU A 22 -14.61 4.28 -19.36
N ALA A 23 -15.12 3.22 -18.70
CA ALA A 23 -15.07 3.11 -17.25
C ALA A 23 -13.63 3.09 -16.73
N VAL A 24 -12.74 2.36 -17.39
CA VAL A 24 -11.30 2.32 -17.06
C VAL A 24 -10.67 3.70 -17.24
N CYS A 25 -10.92 4.34 -18.38
CA CYS A 25 -10.43 5.70 -18.64
C CYS A 25 -10.91 6.70 -17.57
N LEU A 26 -12.17 6.63 -17.15
CA LEU A 26 -12.71 7.51 -16.11
C LEU A 26 -12.00 7.32 -14.76
N VAL A 27 -11.75 6.07 -14.35
CA VAL A 27 -11.02 5.76 -13.10
C VAL A 27 -9.57 6.24 -13.18
N LEU A 28 -8.87 5.97 -14.29
CA LEU A 28 -7.50 6.44 -14.48
C LEU A 28 -7.41 7.97 -14.54
N LEU A 29 -8.33 8.63 -15.23
CA LEU A 29 -8.42 10.10 -15.26
C LEU A 29 -8.69 10.67 -13.87
N ALA A 30 -9.51 10.01 -13.04
CA ALA A 30 -9.73 10.42 -11.66
C ALA A 30 -8.43 10.31 -10.83
N MET A 31 -7.67 9.22 -10.97
CA MET A 31 -6.36 9.07 -10.32
C MET A 31 -5.36 10.13 -10.78
N VAL A 32 -5.27 10.40 -12.09
CA VAL A 32 -4.41 11.45 -12.67
C VAL A 32 -4.82 12.82 -12.16
N ARG A 33 -6.13 13.11 -12.12
CA ARG A 33 -6.66 14.36 -11.58
C ARG A 33 -6.29 14.55 -10.11
N ILE A 34 -6.30 13.47 -9.31
CA ILE A 34 -5.83 13.50 -7.91
C ILE A 34 -4.32 13.73 -7.86
N ALA A 35 -3.52 13.08 -8.71
CA ALA A 35 -2.07 13.29 -8.77
C ALA A 35 -1.70 14.74 -9.06
N ILE A 36 -2.42 15.39 -9.99
CA ILE A 36 -2.19 16.79 -10.38
C ILE A 36 -2.69 17.78 -9.33
N ASN A 37 -3.95 17.64 -8.88
CA ASN A 37 -4.60 18.66 -8.06
C ASN A 37 -4.48 18.42 -6.54
N LYS A 38 -4.17 17.19 -6.13
CA LYS A 38 -4.11 16.76 -4.73
C LYS A 38 -2.92 15.81 -4.53
N LEU A 39 -1.72 16.26 -4.91
CA LEU A 39 -0.50 15.46 -4.86
C LEU A 39 -0.29 14.77 -3.51
N GLY A 40 -0.59 15.44 -2.40
CA GLY A 40 -0.50 14.82 -1.07
C GLY A 40 -1.40 13.60 -0.90
N LEU A 41 -2.64 13.64 -1.41
CA LEU A 41 -3.55 12.48 -1.41
C LEU A 41 -3.02 11.36 -2.31
N PHE A 42 -2.49 11.71 -3.49
CA PHE A 42 -1.85 10.74 -4.37
C PHE A 42 -0.68 10.03 -3.68
N MET A 43 0.18 10.75 -2.96
CA MET A 43 1.30 10.16 -2.23
C MET A 43 0.85 9.27 -1.07
N VAL A 44 -0.17 9.69 -0.31
CA VAL A 44 -0.77 8.87 0.77
C VAL A 44 -1.39 7.59 0.21
N ALA A 45 -2.04 7.66 -0.94
CA ALA A 45 -2.70 6.53 -1.59
C ALA A 45 -1.83 5.81 -2.63
N PHE A 46 -0.55 6.15 -2.78
CA PHE A 46 0.27 5.74 -3.92
C PHE A 46 0.35 4.21 -4.06
N PHE A 47 0.57 3.51 -2.94
CA PHE A 47 0.62 2.04 -2.91
C PHE A 47 -0.64 1.42 -3.53
N VAL A 48 -1.81 1.94 -3.13
CA VAL A 48 -3.12 1.46 -3.58
C VAL A 48 -3.35 1.88 -5.03
N PHE A 49 -3.19 3.16 -5.37
CA PHE A 49 -3.43 3.64 -6.73
C PHE A 49 -2.57 2.94 -7.78
N PHE A 50 -1.30 2.68 -7.47
CA PHE A 50 -0.44 1.92 -8.38
C PHE A 50 -0.95 0.49 -8.59
N SER A 51 -1.33 -0.21 -7.50
CA SER A 51 -1.89 -1.56 -7.60
C SER A 51 -3.21 -1.58 -8.38
N LEU A 52 -4.11 -0.64 -8.09
CA LEU A 52 -5.40 -0.51 -8.76
C LEU A 52 -5.24 -0.22 -10.25
N ALA A 53 -4.40 0.77 -10.61
CA ALA A 53 -4.14 1.14 -11.99
C ALA A 53 -3.54 -0.02 -12.80
N TRP A 54 -2.54 -0.72 -12.25
CA TRP A 54 -1.93 -1.85 -12.95
C TRP A 54 -2.95 -2.96 -13.18
N ARG A 55 -3.72 -3.34 -12.16
CA ARG A 55 -4.73 -4.38 -12.30
C ARG A 55 -5.84 -3.99 -13.27
N LEU A 56 -6.26 -2.73 -13.25
CA LEU A 56 -7.27 -2.22 -14.16
C LEU A 56 -6.80 -2.26 -15.63
N LEU A 57 -5.54 -1.86 -15.89
CA LEU A 57 -4.93 -1.96 -17.21
C LEU A 57 -4.76 -3.42 -17.66
N SER A 58 -4.39 -4.32 -16.75
CA SER A 58 -4.27 -5.75 -17.04
C SER A 58 -5.62 -6.37 -17.42
N VAL A 59 -6.67 -6.09 -16.64
CA VAL A 59 -8.03 -6.60 -16.95
C VAL A 59 -8.58 -5.99 -18.23
N LEU A 60 -8.39 -4.69 -18.46
CA LEU A 60 -8.76 -4.07 -19.73
C LEU A 60 -8.05 -4.74 -20.90
N TYR A 61 -6.75 -5.02 -20.78
CA TYR A 61 -6.02 -5.74 -21.82
C TYR A 61 -6.64 -7.11 -22.10
N ILE A 62 -6.98 -7.89 -21.07
CA ILE A 62 -7.59 -9.20 -21.25
C ILE A 62 -8.99 -9.11 -21.87
N ASP A 63 -9.79 -8.11 -21.49
CA ASP A 63 -11.11 -7.87 -22.07
C ASP A 63 -11.01 -7.51 -23.57
N LEU A 64 -10.05 -6.66 -23.95
CA LEU A 64 -9.88 -6.16 -25.32
C LEU A 64 -9.15 -7.13 -26.25
N ALA A 65 -8.09 -7.79 -25.76
CA ALA A 65 -7.22 -8.66 -26.55
C ALA A 65 -7.57 -10.15 -26.41
N GLY A 66 -8.50 -10.48 -25.50
CA GLY A 66 -8.96 -11.85 -25.25
C GLY A 66 -9.53 -12.54 -26.50
N PRO A 67 -9.38 -13.87 -26.63
CA PRO A 67 -8.77 -14.79 -25.66
C PRO A 67 -7.24 -14.67 -25.62
N VAL A 68 -6.70 -14.49 -24.40
CA VAL A 68 -5.25 -14.50 -24.12
C VAL A 68 -4.92 -15.67 -23.22
N PHE A 69 -3.87 -16.40 -23.54
CA PHE A 69 -3.38 -17.49 -22.71
C PHE A 69 -2.79 -16.97 -21.39
N SER A 70 -3.34 -17.39 -20.25
CA SER A 70 -2.73 -17.20 -18.93
C SER A 70 -1.85 -18.41 -18.62
N GLU A 71 -0.55 -18.15 -18.46
CA GLU A 71 0.41 -19.20 -18.10
C GLU A 71 0.14 -19.79 -16.72
N GLN A 72 -0.30 -18.95 -15.77
CA GLN A 72 -0.55 -19.38 -14.41
C GLN A 72 -1.79 -20.28 -14.36
N LEU A 73 -2.86 -19.88 -15.04
CA LEU A 73 -4.10 -20.65 -15.10
C LEU A 73 -4.06 -21.82 -16.11
N GLU A 74 -3.05 -21.87 -16.99
CA GLU A 74 -2.91 -22.83 -18.10
C GLU A 74 -4.16 -22.89 -19.01
N ARG A 75 -4.81 -21.75 -19.20
CA ARG A 75 -6.00 -21.64 -20.05
C ARG A 75 -6.10 -20.27 -20.70
N ASP A 76 -6.87 -20.21 -21.77
CA ASP A 76 -7.27 -18.94 -22.36
C ASP A 76 -8.32 -18.25 -21.49
N ILE A 77 -8.13 -16.94 -21.29
CA ILE A 77 -9.03 -16.05 -20.58
C ILE A 77 -9.39 -14.87 -21.48
N GLY A 78 -10.63 -14.40 -21.38
CA GLY A 78 -11.16 -13.30 -22.20
C GLY A 78 -11.75 -13.79 -23.52
N SER A 79 -12.31 -12.90 -24.34
CA SER A 79 -12.65 -11.50 -24.07
C SER A 79 -13.83 -11.37 -23.08
N GLY A 80 -14.15 -10.15 -22.65
CA GLY A 80 -15.21 -9.93 -21.67
C GLY A 80 -15.46 -8.47 -21.31
N SER A 81 -16.18 -8.28 -20.21
CA SER A 81 -16.47 -6.98 -19.59
C SER A 81 -16.09 -6.97 -18.12
N ALA A 82 -15.06 -7.74 -17.76
CA ALA A 82 -14.56 -7.89 -16.39
C ALA A 82 -14.10 -6.55 -15.80
N ALA A 83 -13.63 -5.63 -16.65
CA ALA A 83 -13.15 -4.33 -16.26
C ALA A 83 -14.25 -3.43 -15.68
N LEU A 84 -15.52 -3.62 -16.04
CA LEU A 84 -16.62 -2.79 -15.53
C LEU A 84 -16.82 -2.93 -14.01
N PRO A 85 -17.13 -4.13 -13.46
CA PRO A 85 -17.28 -4.29 -12.02
C PRO A 85 -15.99 -3.97 -11.24
N LEU A 86 -14.81 -4.18 -11.84
CA LEU A 86 -13.54 -3.78 -11.23
C LEU A 86 -13.41 -2.25 -11.18
N ALA A 87 -13.68 -1.55 -12.28
CA ALA A 87 -13.64 -0.09 -12.35
C ALA A 87 -14.64 0.53 -11.35
N ALA A 88 -15.84 -0.04 -11.23
CA ALA A 88 -16.82 0.38 -10.23
C ALA A 88 -16.27 0.22 -8.80
N SER A 89 -15.67 -0.94 -8.49
CA SER A 89 -15.07 -1.21 -7.19
C SER A 89 -13.93 -0.25 -6.85
N GLN A 90 -13.05 0.02 -7.81
CA GLN A 90 -11.96 0.99 -7.64
C GLN A 90 -12.47 2.43 -7.54
N GLY A 91 -13.53 2.76 -8.28
CA GLY A 91 -14.24 4.03 -8.18
C GLY A 91 -14.77 4.30 -6.78
N LEU A 92 -15.28 3.28 -6.09
CA LEU A 92 -15.72 3.39 -4.68
C LEU A 92 -14.54 3.70 -3.73
N VAL A 93 -13.36 3.12 -3.95
CA VAL A 93 -12.15 3.47 -3.18
C VAL A 93 -11.76 4.93 -3.39
N ILE A 94 -11.75 5.39 -4.64
CA ILE A 94 -11.45 6.79 -4.96
C ILE A 94 -12.48 7.73 -4.33
N ALA A 95 -13.77 7.40 -4.44
CA ALA A 95 -14.84 8.19 -3.84
C ALA A 95 -14.73 8.28 -2.32
N ALA A 96 -14.46 7.16 -1.65
CA ALA A 96 -14.23 7.12 -0.19
C ALA A 96 -13.02 7.97 0.22
N LEU A 97 -11.89 7.85 -0.49
CA LEU A 97 -10.72 8.70 -0.25
C LEU A 97 -11.03 10.18 -0.46
N MET A 98 -11.73 10.56 -1.53
CA MET A 98 -12.13 11.94 -1.77
C MET A 98 -13.07 12.49 -0.69
N TYR A 99 -13.98 11.65 -0.18
CA TYR A 99 -14.89 12.00 0.90
C TYR A 99 -14.17 12.21 2.24
N SER A 100 -13.24 11.30 2.58
CA SER A 100 -12.45 11.34 3.82
C SER A 100 -11.49 12.53 3.83
N PHE A 101 -10.86 12.82 2.68
CA PHE A 101 -9.92 13.93 2.50
C PHE A 101 -10.58 15.18 1.88
N ARG A 102 -11.84 15.47 2.27
CA ARG A 102 -12.52 16.72 1.88
C ARG A 102 -11.92 17.93 2.59
N ASN A 103 -11.93 19.09 1.93
CA ASN A 103 -11.28 20.32 2.43
C ASN A 103 -11.72 20.70 3.85
N LYS A 104 -13.01 20.57 4.19
CA LYS A 104 -13.52 20.85 5.54
C LYS A 104 -12.79 20.05 6.63
N ARG A 105 -12.51 18.77 6.37
CA ARG A 105 -11.79 17.90 7.31
C ARG A 105 -10.30 18.20 7.34
N LEU A 106 -9.70 18.50 6.18
CA LEU A 106 -8.30 18.92 6.09
C LEU A 106 -8.00 20.21 6.86
N VAL A 107 -8.88 21.21 6.76
CA VAL A 107 -8.76 22.45 7.55
C VAL A 107 -8.86 22.18 9.05
N ALA A 108 -9.69 21.22 9.47
CA ALA A 108 -9.76 20.80 10.87
C ALA A 108 -8.51 20.03 11.36
N LEU A 109 -7.65 19.53 10.46
CA LEU A 109 -6.41 18.86 10.86
C LEU A 109 -5.37 19.87 11.38
N THR A 110 -5.36 21.09 10.82
CA THR A 110 -4.34 22.10 11.10
C THR A 110 -4.63 22.94 12.34
N SER A 111 -5.86 22.87 12.88
CA SER A 111 -6.28 23.64 14.07
C SER A 111 -5.89 22.99 15.40
N GLY A 112 -5.38 21.75 15.40
CA GLY A 112 -4.95 21.06 16.61
C GLY A 112 -3.53 21.48 17.06
N PRO A 113 -3.24 21.44 18.37
CA PRO A 113 -1.93 21.83 18.88
C PRO A 113 -0.86 20.79 18.49
N ARG A 114 0.30 21.24 18.02
CA ARG A 114 1.40 20.38 17.58
C ARG A 114 2.35 20.10 18.74
N LEU A 115 2.99 18.93 18.72
CA LEU A 115 3.89 18.55 19.82
C LEU A 115 5.08 19.51 19.95
N ALA A 116 5.62 19.97 18.83
CA ALA A 116 6.71 20.95 18.80
C ALA A 116 6.35 22.27 19.51
N ASP A 117 5.09 22.68 19.50
CA ASP A 117 4.62 23.91 20.15
C ASP A 117 4.53 23.74 21.67
N MET A 118 4.50 22.50 22.17
CA MET A 118 4.34 22.17 23.59
C MET A 118 5.67 21.89 24.31
N LEU A 119 6.77 21.63 23.59
CA LEU A 119 8.03 21.19 24.17
C LEU A 119 9.07 22.34 24.20
N PRO A 120 9.79 22.54 25.33
CA PRO A 120 10.86 23.52 25.41
C PRO A 120 12.04 23.15 24.49
N GLY A 121 12.63 24.15 23.83
CA GLY A 121 13.79 23.97 22.95
C GLY A 121 15.06 23.54 23.69
N GLY A 122 16.00 22.91 22.98
CA GLY A 122 17.36 22.64 23.48
C GLY A 122 17.64 21.24 24.07
N ARG A 123 16.70 20.29 23.99
CA ARG A 123 16.91 18.88 24.39
C ARG A 123 17.20 17.98 23.18
N PRO A 124 17.96 16.88 23.34
CA PRO A 124 18.14 15.89 22.26
C PRO A 124 16.77 15.46 21.74
N THR A 125 16.59 15.57 20.44
CA THR A 125 15.28 15.32 19.84
C THR A 125 15.07 13.82 19.69
N LEU A 126 13.80 13.37 19.76
CA LEU A 126 13.44 11.98 19.45
C LEU A 126 13.99 11.53 18.08
N SER A 127 14.08 12.49 17.13
CA SER A 127 14.67 12.30 15.81
C SER A 127 16.14 11.88 15.88
N ASP A 128 16.94 12.51 16.74
CA ASP A 128 18.37 12.18 16.86
C ASP A 128 18.56 10.77 17.44
N LEU A 129 17.78 10.41 18.46
CA LEU A 129 17.80 9.05 19.02
C LEU A 129 17.37 8.01 17.98
N ALA A 130 16.29 8.27 17.24
CA ALA A 130 15.81 7.39 16.18
C ALA A 130 16.87 7.21 15.07
N HIS A 131 17.53 8.29 14.67
CA HIS A 131 18.60 8.25 13.68
C HIS A 131 19.74 7.33 14.12
N TRP A 132 20.22 7.46 15.36
CA TRP A 132 21.30 6.63 15.89
C TRP A 132 20.91 5.15 16.01
N ILE A 133 19.72 4.84 16.53
CA ILE A 133 19.25 3.45 16.66
C ILE A 133 19.12 2.79 15.29
N ILE A 134 18.51 3.49 14.32
CA ILE A 134 18.32 2.93 12.97
C ILE A 134 19.66 2.86 12.22
N GLY A 135 20.55 3.84 12.41
CA GLY A 135 21.90 3.82 11.86
C GLY A 135 22.72 2.63 12.38
N LEU A 136 22.66 2.35 13.69
CA LEU A 136 23.31 1.18 14.28
C LEU A 136 22.74 -0.12 13.72
N PHE A 137 21.41 -0.22 13.58
CA PHE A 137 20.77 -1.37 12.95
C PHE A 137 21.23 -1.55 11.49
N ALA A 138 21.30 -0.47 10.72
CA ALA A 138 21.78 -0.52 9.34
C ALA A 138 23.24 -1.01 9.27
N VAL A 139 24.14 -0.48 10.10
CA VAL A 139 25.54 -0.95 10.15
C VAL A 139 25.61 -2.43 10.53
N ALA A 140 24.91 -2.86 11.57
CA ALA A 140 24.89 -4.25 12.00
C ALA A 140 24.34 -5.19 10.92
N LEU A 141 23.32 -4.75 10.17
CA LEU A 141 22.75 -5.48 9.05
C LEU A 141 23.75 -5.67 7.90
N TRP A 142 24.53 -4.64 7.56
CA TRP A 142 25.57 -4.75 6.54
C TRP A 142 26.73 -5.65 7.00
N VAL A 143 27.13 -5.56 8.27
CA VAL A 143 28.12 -6.46 8.86
C VAL A 143 27.62 -7.91 8.81
N GLU A 144 26.35 -8.16 9.13
CA GLU A 144 25.74 -9.49 9.04
C GLU A 144 25.80 -10.06 7.61
N LEU A 145 25.47 -9.25 6.60
CA LEU A 145 25.56 -9.63 5.19
C LEU A 145 26.99 -10.02 4.78
N LEU A 146 28.00 -9.27 5.23
CA LEU A 146 29.40 -9.53 4.90
C LEU A 146 29.95 -10.79 5.57
N ILE A 147 29.39 -11.21 6.71
CA ILE A 147 29.86 -12.37 7.46
C ILE A 147 29.13 -13.66 7.03
N ARG A 148 27.83 -13.60 6.71
CA ARG A 148 26.98 -14.79 6.64
C ARG A 148 26.95 -15.55 5.32
N GLY A 149 27.71 -15.14 4.30
CA GLY A 149 27.81 -15.91 3.06
C GLY A 149 28.07 -15.05 1.82
N PRO A 150 27.80 -15.61 0.62
CA PRO A 150 28.02 -14.88 -0.62
C PRO A 150 27.02 -13.74 -0.77
N ILE A 151 27.46 -12.67 -1.44
CA ILE A 151 26.59 -11.54 -1.79
C ILE A 151 25.68 -12.00 -2.95
N PRO A 152 24.33 -12.03 -2.79
CA PRO A 152 23.43 -12.66 -3.77
C PRO A 152 23.54 -12.11 -5.18
N ILE A 153 23.65 -10.79 -5.34
CA ILE A 153 23.78 -10.18 -6.67
C ILE A 153 25.10 -10.56 -7.36
N LEU A 154 26.14 -10.89 -6.61
CA LEU A 154 27.42 -11.33 -7.19
C LEU A 154 27.42 -12.84 -7.46
N ALA A 155 26.70 -13.60 -6.66
CA ALA A 155 26.57 -15.05 -6.78
C ALA A 155 25.44 -15.51 -7.72
N ALA A 156 24.74 -14.56 -8.38
CA ALA A 156 23.55 -14.84 -9.19
C ALA A 156 22.50 -15.72 -8.48
N MET A 157 22.34 -15.52 -7.16
CA MET A 157 21.45 -16.31 -6.31
C MET A 157 20.06 -15.70 -6.24
N GLU A 158 18.99 -16.53 -6.19
CA GLU A 158 17.66 -16.00 -5.90
C GLU A 158 17.54 -15.55 -4.44
N ARG A 159 16.82 -14.44 -4.22
CA ARG A 159 16.62 -13.87 -2.87
C ARG A 159 16.05 -14.85 -1.85
N TYR A 160 15.21 -15.78 -2.31
CA TYR A 160 14.55 -16.76 -1.44
C TYR A 160 15.55 -17.79 -0.94
N ASP A 161 16.44 -18.24 -1.82
CA ASP A 161 17.53 -19.16 -1.48
C ASP A 161 18.49 -18.49 -0.49
N TYR A 162 18.85 -17.23 -0.73
CA TYR A 162 19.68 -16.49 0.22
C TYR A 162 19.01 -16.35 1.57
N SER A 163 17.75 -15.90 1.60
CA SER A 163 17.00 -15.72 2.85
C SER A 163 16.91 -17.02 3.63
N ALA A 164 16.71 -18.15 2.96
CA ALA A 164 16.57 -19.45 3.62
C ALA A 164 17.90 -20.04 4.11
N GLN A 165 18.99 -19.87 3.34
CA GLN A 165 20.27 -20.56 3.59
C GLN A 165 21.27 -19.71 4.37
N TYR A 166 21.30 -18.39 4.13
CA TYR A 166 22.32 -17.47 4.64
C TYR A 166 21.73 -16.29 5.42
N GLY A 167 20.42 -16.03 5.29
CA GLY A 167 19.72 -14.96 5.97
C GLY A 167 19.96 -14.97 7.47
N GLY A 168 20.48 -13.88 8.01
CA GLY A 168 20.62 -13.71 9.45
C GLY A 168 19.37 -13.12 10.11
N PRO A 169 19.34 -13.07 11.45
CA PRO A 169 18.21 -12.52 12.18
C PRO A 169 17.92 -11.07 11.80
N LEU A 170 18.93 -10.23 11.56
CA LEU A 170 18.69 -8.83 11.18
C LEU A 170 18.11 -8.74 9.77
N HIS A 171 18.62 -9.56 8.85
CA HIS A 171 18.05 -9.70 7.50
C HIS A 171 16.57 -10.07 7.57
N HIS A 172 16.21 -11.15 8.27
CA HIS A 172 14.81 -11.57 8.41
C HIS A 172 13.93 -10.49 9.03
N ARG A 173 14.43 -9.79 10.07
CA ARG A 173 13.71 -8.67 10.67
C ARG A 173 13.47 -7.53 9.70
N LEU A 174 14.45 -7.19 8.85
CA LEU A 174 14.25 -6.19 7.81
C LEU A 174 13.20 -6.66 6.78
N ILE A 175 13.24 -7.92 6.35
CA ILE A 175 12.26 -8.42 5.37
C ILE A 175 10.84 -8.40 5.93
N GLU A 176 10.66 -8.77 7.21
CA GLU A 176 9.36 -8.75 7.90
C GLU A 176 8.83 -7.34 8.16
N TRP A 177 9.67 -6.44 8.68
CA TRP A 177 9.25 -5.14 9.22
C TRP A 177 9.62 -3.94 8.35
N GLY A 178 10.31 -4.17 7.24
CA GLY A 178 10.94 -3.11 6.46
C GLY A 178 9.99 -2.06 5.89
N PRO A 179 8.80 -2.40 5.36
CA PRO A 179 7.81 -1.37 4.99
C PRO A 179 7.41 -0.49 6.18
N MET A 180 7.33 -1.07 7.39
CA MET A 180 7.02 -0.31 8.60
C MET A 180 8.17 0.61 8.99
N LEU A 181 9.40 0.11 8.92
CA LEU A 181 10.60 0.92 9.14
C LEU A 181 10.70 2.06 8.12
N ALA A 182 10.41 1.80 6.85
CA ALA A 182 10.37 2.81 5.79
C ALA A 182 9.33 3.91 6.09
N PHE A 183 8.15 3.54 6.57
CA PHE A 183 7.16 4.51 7.04
C PHE A 183 7.69 5.36 8.20
N GLN A 184 8.33 4.76 9.20
CA GLN A 184 8.92 5.51 10.32
C GLN A 184 10.02 6.49 9.87
N LEU A 185 10.90 6.06 8.96
CA LEU A 185 11.88 6.94 8.31
C LEU A 185 11.19 8.11 7.60
N GLY A 186 10.08 7.84 6.90
CA GLY A 186 9.26 8.87 6.25
C GLY A 186 8.66 9.87 7.24
N VAL A 187 8.20 9.42 8.42
CA VAL A 187 7.66 10.28 9.47
C VAL A 187 8.73 11.25 9.96
N PHE A 188 9.93 10.77 10.29
CA PHE A 188 11.02 11.64 10.75
C PHE A 188 11.57 12.54 9.64
N PHE A 189 11.63 12.05 8.40
CA PHE A 189 11.97 12.85 7.22
C PHE A 189 11.03 14.04 7.03
N ALA A 190 9.71 13.80 7.13
CA ALA A 190 8.66 14.81 6.90
C ALA A 190 8.38 15.71 8.10
N ALA A 191 8.75 15.29 9.32
CA ALA A 191 8.44 15.99 10.57
C ALA A 191 8.93 17.45 10.65
N PRO A 192 10.12 17.85 10.16
CA PRO A 192 10.47 19.27 10.17
C PRO A 192 9.62 20.09 9.18
N SER A 193 9.17 19.47 8.09
CA SER A 193 8.37 20.13 7.06
C SER A 193 6.95 20.46 7.53
N SER A 194 6.37 19.66 8.44
CA SER A 194 5.12 20.06 9.11
C SER A 194 5.31 21.35 9.91
N ARG A 195 6.53 21.65 10.38
CA ARG A 195 6.89 22.87 11.14
C ARG A 195 7.38 24.02 10.27
N GLY A 196 7.24 23.92 8.93
CA GLY A 196 7.72 24.94 7.99
C GLY A 196 9.24 24.95 7.77
N ARG A 197 9.96 23.92 8.23
CA ARG A 197 11.40 23.73 7.97
C ARG A 197 11.63 22.84 6.74
N GLU A 198 12.87 22.71 6.31
CA GLU A 198 13.26 21.77 5.25
C GLU A 198 13.25 20.32 5.77
N PHE A 199 13.05 19.36 4.85
CA PHE A 199 13.07 17.93 5.19
C PHE A 199 14.39 17.47 5.84
N ASP A 200 14.32 16.52 6.77
CA ASP A 200 15.52 15.95 7.41
C ASP A 200 16.15 14.87 6.52
N LEU A 201 17.10 15.28 5.67
CA LEU A 201 17.77 14.41 4.71
C LEU A 201 18.51 13.23 5.34
N ARG A 202 18.83 13.27 6.64
CA ARG A 202 19.49 12.15 7.34
C ARG A 202 18.67 10.85 7.23
N PHE A 203 17.35 10.96 7.28
CA PHE A 203 16.45 9.80 7.15
C PHE A 203 16.29 9.33 5.70
N ALA A 204 16.39 10.24 4.72
CA ALA A 204 16.43 9.87 3.31
C ALA A 204 17.71 9.08 2.97
N VAL A 205 18.85 9.46 3.56
CA VAL A 205 20.11 8.70 3.43
C VAL A 205 19.97 7.30 4.03
N LEU A 206 19.44 7.17 5.25
CA LEU A 206 19.18 5.85 5.87
C LEU A 206 18.25 4.99 5.02
N PHE A 207 17.18 5.58 4.47
CA PHE A 207 16.29 4.88 3.55
C PHE A 207 17.04 4.40 2.30
N GLY A 208 17.88 5.25 1.70
CA GLY A 208 18.73 4.89 0.57
C GLY A 208 19.67 3.72 0.88
N ILE A 209 20.23 3.65 2.10
CA ILE A 209 21.06 2.53 2.56
C ILE A 209 20.26 1.22 2.59
N PHE A 210 19.01 1.23 3.06
CA PHE A 210 18.16 0.04 3.05
C PHE A 210 17.75 -0.37 1.63
N ILE A 211 17.46 0.58 0.75
CA ILE A 211 17.17 0.31 -0.66
C ILE A 211 18.40 -0.33 -1.34
N LEU A 212 19.59 0.20 -1.10
CA LEU A 212 20.83 -0.38 -1.61
C LEU A 212 21.07 -1.79 -1.06
N TYR A 213 20.84 -1.99 0.25
CA TYR A 213 20.93 -3.30 0.86
C TYR A 213 20.00 -4.30 0.15
N LEU A 214 18.71 -3.98 0.02
CA LEU A 214 17.74 -4.85 -0.66
C LEU A 214 18.17 -5.19 -2.09
N PHE A 215 18.70 -4.23 -2.84
CA PHE A 215 19.25 -4.46 -4.17
C PHE A 215 20.39 -5.49 -4.14
N VAL A 216 21.35 -5.31 -3.23
CA VAL A 216 22.51 -6.21 -3.08
C VAL A 216 22.10 -7.64 -2.70
N VAL A 217 21.06 -7.78 -1.86
CA VAL A 217 20.51 -9.09 -1.49
C VAL A 217 19.54 -9.67 -2.55
N GLY A 218 19.48 -9.07 -3.74
CA GLY A 218 18.73 -9.61 -4.88
C GLY A 218 17.22 -9.40 -4.81
N HIS A 219 16.74 -8.47 -3.98
CA HIS A 219 15.34 -8.05 -4.04
C HIS A 219 15.06 -7.30 -5.35
N ARG A 220 13.79 -7.41 -5.78
CA ARG A 220 13.31 -6.91 -7.07
C ARG A 220 12.22 -5.85 -6.84
N PHE A 221 11.50 -5.52 -7.91
CA PHE A 221 10.42 -4.54 -7.95
C PHE A 221 9.54 -4.47 -6.69
N SER A 222 8.99 -5.59 -6.20
CA SER A 222 7.98 -5.56 -5.13
C SER A 222 8.48 -4.98 -3.80
N SER A 223 9.73 -5.24 -3.43
CA SER A 223 10.30 -4.70 -2.19
C SER A 223 10.61 -3.22 -2.32
N PHE A 224 11.20 -2.77 -3.44
CA PHE A 224 11.42 -1.35 -3.70
C PHE A 224 10.10 -0.58 -3.72
N PHE A 225 9.10 -1.11 -4.42
CA PHE A 225 7.78 -0.53 -4.51
C PHE A 225 7.13 -0.39 -3.13
N SER A 226 7.12 -1.46 -2.32
CA SER A 226 6.54 -1.42 -0.98
C SER A 226 7.27 -0.44 -0.06
N TYR A 227 8.60 -0.46 -0.01
CA TYR A 227 9.37 0.40 0.89
C TYR A 227 9.23 1.88 0.50
N SER A 228 9.31 2.18 -0.81
CA SER A 228 9.15 3.54 -1.32
C SER A 228 7.75 4.07 -1.06
N SER A 229 6.72 3.25 -1.25
CA SER A 229 5.33 3.64 -1.00
C SER A 229 5.07 3.98 0.46
N PHE A 230 5.63 3.20 1.39
CA PHE A 230 5.49 3.46 2.82
C PHE A 230 6.30 4.69 3.27
N PHE A 231 7.48 4.91 2.67
CA PHE A 231 8.31 6.09 2.95
C PHE A 231 7.66 7.41 2.50
N ILE A 232 6.99 7.44 1.34
CA ILE A 232 6.39 8.68 0.81
C ILE A 232 5.05 9.04 1.46
N LEU A 233 4.37 8.09 2.12
CA LEU A 233 3.06 8.32 2.71
C LEU A 233 3.08 9.48 3.73
N PRO A 234 4.03 9.57 4.70
CA PRO A 234 4.13 10.71 5.59
C PRO A 234 4.40 12.05 4.89
N VAL A 235 5.15 12.04 3.78
CA VAL A 235 5.37 13.23 2.96
C VAL A 235 4.04 13.72 2.40
N GLY A 236 3.23 12.80 1.86
CA GLY A 236 1.88 13.10 1.38
C GLY A 236 0.96 13.66 2.47
N ALA A 237 1.03 13.11 3.69
CA ALA A 237 0.26 13.58 4.83
C ALA A 237 0.59 15.02 5.22
N VAL A 238 1.87 15.40 5.22
CA VAL A 238 2.31 16.78 5.49
C VAL A 238 1.87 17.73 4.38
N LEU A 239 1.95 17.32 3.11
CA LEU A 239 1.46 18.12 1.99
C LEU A 239 -0.05 18.39 2.06
N LEU A 240 -0.83 17.42 2.54
CA LEU A 240 -2.27 17.59 2.76
C LEU A 240 -2.62 18.57 3.88
N ALA A 241 -1.73 18.77 4.85
CA ALA A 241 -1.93 19.75 5.91
C ALA A 241 -1.54 21.17 5.51
N ASN A 242 -0.55 21.32 4.62
CA ASN A 242 0.00 22.63 4.26
C ASN A 242 -0.73 23.31 3.09
N THR A 243 -2.07 23.22 3.05
CA THR A 243 -2.89 23.71 1.92
C THR A 243 -2.92 25.24 1.75
N THR A 244 -2.44 26.01 2.73
CA THR A 244 -2.46 27.49 2.73
C THR A 244 -1.14 28.11 2.30
N SER A 245 -0.01 27.41 2.44
CA SER A 245 1.26 27.84 1.86
C SER A 245 1.34 27.32 0.42
N ALA A 246 1.66 28.19 -0.54
CA ALA A 246 2.04 27.77 -1.88
C ALA A 246 3.30 26.90 -1.77
N PHE A 247 3.10 25.59 -1.59
CA PHE A 247 4.20 24.64 -1.54
C PHE A 247 4.85 24.66 -2.91
N ASP A 248 6.15 24.96 -2.94
CA ASP A 248 6.90 24.97 -4.19
C ASP A 248 7.10 23.52 -4.66
N TYR A 249 6.14 23.03 -5.44
CA TYR A 249 6.20 21.72 -6.08
C TYR A 249 7.47 21.56 -6.91
N ALA A 250 8.00 22.64 -7.49
CA ALA A 250 9.24 22.60 -8.26
C ALA A 250 10.43 22.30 -7.34
N LYS A 251 10.47 22.86 -6.12
CA LYS A 251 11.50 22.53 -5.11
C LYS A 251 11.44 21.06 -4.70
N ILE A 252 10.26 20.53 -4.37
CA ILE A 252 10.09 19.10 -4.04
C ILE A 252 10.53 18.22 -5.21
N PHE A 253 10.03 18.52 -6.41
CA PHE A 253 10.38 17.75 -7.60
C PHE A 253 11.89 17.79 -7.84
N ARG A 254 12.55 18.94 -7.66
CA ARG A 254 14.01 19.05 -7.77
C ARG A 254 14.75 18.19 -6.75
N THR A 255 14.28 18.15 -5.50
CA THR A 255 14.88 17.34 -4.43
C THR A 255 14.66 15.84 -4.65
N ILE A 256 13.50 15.43 -5.16
CA ILE A 256 13.13 14.01 -5.28
C ILE A 256 13.49 13.43 -6.65
N ARG A 257 13.64 14.26 -7.71
CA ARG A 257 13.87 13.78 -9.09
C ARG A 257 15.11 12.91 -9.20
N LEU A 258 16.26 13.36 -8.68
CA LEU A 258 17.50 12.59 -8.79
C LEU A 258 17.41 11.26 -8.03
N PRO A 259 17.02 11.23 -6.73
CA PRO A 259 16.77 9.97 -6.02
C PRO A 259 15.76 9.07 -6.73
N GLY A 260 14.66 9.63 -7.24
CA GLY A 260 13.63 8.90 -7.96
C GLY A 260 14.14 8.25 -9.25
N VAL A 261 14.97 8.97 -10.02
CA VAL A 261 15.65 8.41 -11.20
C VAL A 261 16.61 7.30 -10.79
N VAL A 262 17.43 7.50 -9.77
CA VAL A 262 18.37 6.47 -9.28
C VAL A 262 17.63 5.20 -8.85
N VAL A 263 16.57 5.33 -8.04
CA VAL A 263 15.75 4.18 -7.62
C VAL A 263 15.10 3.50 -8.82
N SER A 264 14.60 4.26 -9.81
CA SER A 264 14.00 3.69 -11.02
C SER A 264 15.01 2.91 -11.86
N VAL A 265 16.23 3.43 -12.01
CA VAL A 265 17.34 2.75 -12.69
C VAL A 265 17.74 1.48 -11.94
N LEU A 266 17.82 1.53 -10.61
CA LEU A 266 18.11 0.35 -9.78
C LEU A 266 17.03 -0.73 -9.92
N ILE A 267 15.75 -0.35 -9.92
CA ILE A 267 14.63 -1.27 -10.13
C ILE A 267 14.72 -1.91 -11.52
N LEU A 268 14.90 -1.11 -12.57
CA LEU A 268 14.99 -1.61 -13.93
C LEU A 268 16.21 -2.54 -14.10
N GLY A 269 17.36 -2.14 -13.56
CA GLY A 269 18.57 -2.96 -13.53
C GLY A 269 18.36 -4.28 -12.78
N ALA A 270 17.74 -4.26 -11.61
CA ALA A 270 17.45 -5.47 -10.83
C ALA A 270 16.50 -6.43 -11.56
N VAL A 271 15.48 -5.89 -12.25
CA VAL A 271 14.55 -6.70 -13.05
C VAL A 271 15.29 -7.34 -14.22
N ILE A 272 16.02 -6.56 -15.02
CA ILE A 272 16.76 -7.08 -16.18
C ILE A 272 17.79 -8.12 -15.74
N TYR A 273 18.61 -7.80 -14.73
CA TYR A 273 19.62 -8.70 -14.17
C TYR A 273 18.99 -10.03 -13.71
N SER A 274 17.87 -9.95 -12.98
CA SER A 274 17.18 -11.13 -12.48
C SER A 274 16.69 -12.06 -13.60
N TYR A 275 16.23 -11.52 -14.73
CA TYR A 275 15.69 -12.37 -15.78
C TYR A 275 16.78 -12.86 -16.75
N ALA A 276 17.71 -11.99 -17.10
CA ALA A 276 18.77 -12.31 -18.06
C ALA A 276 19.87 -13.18 -17.44
N ILE A 277 20.32 -12.84 -16.21
CA ILE A 277 21.50 -13.47 -15.61
C ILE A 277 21.10 -14.58 -14.63
N VAL A 278 20.22 -14.27 -13.67
CA VAL A 278 19.85 -15.25 -12.62
C VAL A 278 19.01 -16.40 -13.18
N ARG A 279 18.13 -16.13 -14.15
CA ARG A 279 17.21 -17.12 -14.72
C ARG A 279 17.61 -17.63 -16.11
N GLY A 280 18.59 -17.00 -16.75
CA GLY A 280 19.10 -17.40 -18.05
C GLY A 280 18.05 -17.40 -19.17
N PHE A 281 17.02 -16.56 -19.11
CA PHE A 281 15.99 -16.54 -20.16
C PHE A 281 16.52 -15.92 -21.45
N GLU A 282 16.23 -16.60 -22.57
CA GLU A 282 16.46 -16.07 -23.92
C GLU A 282 15.55 -14.86 -24.20
N ARG A 283 15.92 -14.04 -25.20
CA ARG A 283 15.23 -12.76 -25.50
C ARG A 283 13.73 -12.92 -25.72
N ASP A 284 13.31 -13.92 -26.48
CA ASP A 284 11.89 -14.10 -26.82
C ASP A 284 11.09 -14.62 -25.61
N GLN A 285 11.68 -15.54 -24.85
CA GLN A 285 11.11 -16.00 -23.58
C GLN A 285 10.99 -14.85 -22.57
N LEU A 286 11.99 -13.98 -22.50
CA LEU A 286 11.97 -12.79 -21.65
C LEU A 286 10.81 -11.86 -22.00
N LEU A 287 10.65 -11.53 -23.29
CA LEU A 287 9.58 -10.66 -23.76
C LEU A 287 8.21 -11.27 -23.45
N PHE A 288 8.04 -12.57 -23.67
CA PHE A 288 6.81 -13.28 -23.33
C PHE A 288 6.52 -13.27 -21.81
N LYS A 289 7.52 -13.57 -20.97
CA LYS A 289 7.34 -13.56 -19.50
C LYS A 289 7.03 -12.16 -18.98
N LEU A 290 7.65 -11.13 -19.55
CA LEU A 290 7.38 -9.74 -19.19
C LEU A 290 5.98 -9.31 -19.66
N SER A 291 5.55 -9.68 -20.87
CA SER A 291 4.21 -9.37 -21.34
C SER A 291 3.14 -10.03 -20.48
N GLN A 292 3.31 -11.32 -20.15
CA GLN A 292 2.45 -12.04 -19.20
C GLN A 292 2.38 -11.31 -17.86
N ARG A 293 3.54 -10.97 -17.27
CA ARG A 293 3.60 -10.31 -15.97
C ARG A 293 2.97 -8.93 -15.93
N ILE A 294 3.14 -8.15 -16.99
CA ILE A 294 2.66 -6.77 -17.08
C ILE A 294 1.16 -6.75 -17.42
N PHE A 295 0.71 -7.57 -18.36
CA PHE A 295 -0.62 -7.44 -18.95
C PHE A 295 -1.62 -8.51 -18.52
N VAL A 296 -1.19 -9.67 -18.04
CA VAL A 296 -2.08 -10.81 -17.76
C VAL A 296 -2.14 -11.15 -16.27
N GLN A 297 -0.99 -11.37 -15.64
CA GLN A 297 -0.88 -11.92 -14.27
C GLN A 297 -1.54 -11.07 -13.19
N GLN A 298 -1.65 -9.75 -13.39
CA GLN A 298 -2.26 -8.86 -12.40
C GLN A 298 -3.81 -8.92 -12.42
N GLY A 299 -4.41 -9.29 -13.56
CA GLY A 299 -5.85 -9.33 -13.77
C GLY A 299 -6.46 -10.73 -13.83
N GLU A 300 -5.65 -11.78 -13.96
CA GLU A 300 -6.15 -13.14 -14.20
C GLU A 300 -7.04 -13.70 -13.08
N MET A 301 -6.71 -13.43 -11.81
CA MET A 301 -7.52 -13.87 -10.67
C MET A 301 -8.86 -13.14 -10.58
N TRP A 302 -8.86 -11.85 -10.93
CA TRP A 302 -10.09 -11.08 -11.05
C TRP A 302 -10.98 -11.66 -12.14
N TRP A 303 -10.41 -12.03 -13.28
CA TRP A 303 -11.19 -12.64 -14.35
C TRP A 303 -11.74 -14.02 -13.95
N MET A 304 -10.96 -14.87 -13.30
CA MET A 304 -11.51 -16.13 -12.74
C MET A 304 -12.75 -15.86 -11.86
N THR A 305 -12.68 -14.86 -11.00
CA THR A 305 -13.78 -14.45 -10.13
C THR A 305 -14.95 -13.87 -10.93
N TYR A 306 -14.69 -12.99 -11.90
CA TYR A 306 -15.74 -12.40 -12.73
C TYR A 306 -16.50 -13.48 -13.52
N GLU A 307 -15.80 -14.46 -14.09
CA GLU A 307 -16.42 -15.58 -14.80
C GLU A 307 -17.33 -16.41 -13.88
N ARG A 308 -16.84 -16.76 -12.69
CA ARG A 308 -17.61 -17.58 -11.74
C ARG A 308 -18.80 -16.81 -11.16
N VAL A 309 -18.53 -15.66 -10.55
CA VAL A 309 -19.53 -14.93 -9.77
C VAL A 309 -20.55 -14.22 -10.66
N PHE A 310 -20.11 -13.54 -11.72
CA PHE A 310 -20.99 -12.68 -12.52
C PHE A 310 -21.58 -13.38 -13.73
N LEU A 311 -20.82 -14.24 -14.41
CA LEU A 311 -21.34 -14.93 -15.61
C LEU A 311 -22.04 -16.24 -15.26
N ARG A 312 -21.51 -17.00 -14.29
CA ARG A 312 -22.06 -18.31 -13.92
C ARG A 312 -22.94 -18.29 -12.68
N GLY A 313 -22.89 -17.22 -11.88
CA GLY A 313 -23.59 -17.16 -10.59
C GLY A 313 -23.09 -18.19 -9.58
N ASP A 314 -21.85 -18.67 -9.76
CA ASP A 314 -21.22 -19.70 -8.93
C ASP A 314 -20.42 -19.04 -7.81
N TRP A 315 -21.11 -18.72 -6.72
CA TRP A 315 -20.52 -18.19 -5.49
C TRP A 315 -21.25 -18.77 -4.27
N SER A 316 -20.55 -18.87 -3.15
CA SER A 316 -21.12 -19.42 -1.91
C SER A 316 -20.48 -18.73 -0.70
N THR A 317 -21.31 -17.98 0.04
CA THR A 317 -20.89 -17.31 1.27
C THR A 317 -20.38 -18.30 2.29
N ASP A 318 -21.13 -19.38 2.54
CA ASP A 318 -20.81 -20.37 3.57
C ASP A 318 -19.50 -21.10 3.26
N GLN A 319 -19.32 -21.53 2.01
CA GLN A 319 -18.10 -22.22 1.60
C GLN A 319 -16.89 -21.28 1.66
N THR A 320 -17.06 -20.03 1.22
CA THR A 320 -15.99 -19.03 1.29
C THR A 320 -15.61 -18.73 2.73
N LEU A 321 -16.58 -18.50 3.63
CA LEU A 321 -16.30 -18.28 5.06
C LEU A 321 -15.58 -19.49 5.68
N TYR A 322 -16.04 -20.69 5.39
CA TYR A 322 -15.41 -21.93 5.87
C TYR A 322 -13.95 -22.02 5.43
N LYS A 323 -13.67 -21.80 4.14
CA LYS A 323 -12.30 -21.86 3.58
C LYS A 323 -11.39 -20.71 4.02
N LEU A 324 -11.94 -19.55 4.32
CA LEU A 324 -11.15 -18.42 4.79
C LEU A 324 -10.75 -18.52 6.26
N PHE A 325 -11.62 -19.10 7.11
CA PHE A 325 -11.48 -18.99 8.57
C PHE A 325 -11.50 -20.30 9.35
N VAL A 326 -12.11 -21.36 8.81
CA VAL A 326 -12.26 -22.65 9.52
C VAL A 326 -11.25 -23.68 9.01
N ASP A 327 -11.16 -23.84 7.69
CA ASP A 327 -10.31 -24.83 7.03
C ASP A 327 -9.50 -24.22 5.86
N PRO A 328 -8.63 -23.22 6.13
CA PRO A 328 -7.67 -22.77 5.14
C PRO A 328 -6.55 -23.81 4.96
N PHE A 329 -5.98 -23.89 3.76
CA PHE A 329 -4.83 -24.77 3.49
C PHE A 329 -3.64 -24.49 4.44
N ASP A 330 -3.35 -23.22 4.71
CA ASP A 330 -2.42 -22.77 5.75
C ASP A 330 -2.96 -21.51 6.45
N PRO A 331 -3.37 -21.58 7.73
CA PRO A 331 -3.95 -20.46 8.48
C PRO A 331 -2.95 -19.32 8.75
N ASN A 332 -1.64 -19.57 8.62
CA ASN A 332 -0.60 -18.56 8.84
C ASN A 332 -0.32 -17.69 7.60
N ARG A 333 -0.96 -18.01 6.47
CA ARG A 333 -0.76 -17.32 5.19
C ARG A 333 -2.04 -16.66 4.71
N ASN A 334 -2.01 -16.05 3.53
CA ASN A 334 -3.18 -15.41 2.93
C ASN A 334 -4.24 -16.47 2.55
N SER A 335 -5.22 -16.75 3.42
CA SER A 335 -6.26 -17.76 3.14
C SER A 335 -7.14 -17.36 1.96
N THR A 336 -7.30 -16.07 1.70
CA THR A 336 -7.99 -15.56 0.51
C THR A 336 -7.36 -16.05 -0.78
N MET A 337 -6.04 -15.88 -0.93
CA MET A 337 -5.37 -16.30 -2.14
C MET A 337 -5.39 -17.82 -2.30
N GLN A 338 -5.25 -18.55 -1.18
CA GLN A 338 -5.34 -20.01 -1.19
C GLN A 338 -6.69 -20.46 -1.74
N TRP A 339 -7.78 -19.90 -1.21
CA TRP A 339 -9.14 -20.20 -1.65
C TRP A 339 -9.37 -19.85 -3.13
N LEU A 340 -8.99 -18.64 -3.54
CA LEU A 340 -9.14 -18.21 -4.93
C LEU A 340 -8.34 -19.10 -5.90
N MET A 341 -7.16 -19.57 -5.50
CA MET A 341 -6.37 -20.51 -6.29
C MET A 341 -7.00 -21.90 -6.35
N GLU A 342 -7.58 -22.42 -5.26
CA GLU A 342 -8.33 -23.69 -5.26
C GLU A 342 -9.55 -23.61 -6.20
N LEU A 343 -10.17 -22.45 -6.33
CA LEU A 343 -11.26 -22.20 -7.27
C LEU A 343 -10.82 -22.07 -8.73
N ALA A 344 -9.59 -21.60 -8.95
CA ALA A 344 -9.09 -21.26 -10.28
C ALA A 344 -8.28 -22.37 -10.95
N LEU A 345 -7.68 -23.27 -10.17
CA LEU A 345 -6.78 -24.32 -10.64
C LEU A 345 -7.29 -25.70 -10.23
N PRO A 346 -6.84 -26.78 -10.90
CA PRO A 346 -6.95 -28.12 -10.35
C PRO A 346 -6.35 -28.17 -8.93
N LEU A 347 -7.06 -28.82 -8.00
CA LEU A 347 -6.73 -28.80 -6.57
C LEU A 347 -5.28 -29.21 -6.30
N ASP A 348 -4.81 -30.30 -6.93
CA ASP A 348 -3.44 -30.80 -6.76
C ASP A 348 -2.39 -29.76 -7.17
N ARG A 349 -2.68 -28.98 -8.21
CA ARG A 349 -1.79 -27.92 -8.70
C ARG A 349 -1.80 -26.72 -7.77
N ALA A 350 -2.97 -26.30 -7.29
CA ALA A 350 -3.09 -25.25 -6.29
C ALA A 350 -2.27 -25.60 -5.04
N HIS A 351 -2.47 -26.81 -4.49
CA HIS A 351 -1.76 -27.29 -3.31
C HIS A 351 -0.26 -27.44 -3.53
N PHE A 352 0.17 -27.88 -4.71
CA PHE A 352 1.60 -27.92 -5.05
C PHE A 352 2.25 -26.52 -5.01
N ILE A 353 1.60 -25.51 -5.59
CA ILE A 353 2.12 -24.14 -5.63
C ILE A 353 2.13 -23.53 -4.22
N LEU A 354 1.04 -23.72 -3.47
CA LEU A 354 0.89 -23.25 -2.09
C LEU A 354 1.88 -23.94 -1.13
N GLY A 355 2.12 -25.23 -1.31
CA GLY A 355 3.11 -26.01 -0.56
C GLY A 355 4.53 -25.46 -0.74
N LYS A 356 4.84 -24.88 -1.91
CA LYS A 356 6.11 -24.18 -2.18
C LYS A 356 6.17 -22.75 -1.63
N GLY A 357 5.14 -22.26 -0.96
CA GLY A 357 5.12 -20.88 -0.45
C GLY A 357 4.86 -19.81 -1.50
N SER A 358 4.38 -20.21 -2.68
CA SER A 358 4.02 -19.29 -3.74
C SER A 358 2.51 -19.06 -3.76
N ALA A 359 2.10 -17.84 -4.11
CA ALA A 359 0.70 -17.46 -4.27
C ALA A 359 0.58 -16.51 -5.46
N TYR A 360 -0.59 -16.47 -6.08
CA TYR A 360 -0.85 -15.56 -7.19
C TYR A 360 -1.08 -14.12 -6.69
N THR A 361 -1.27 -13.19 -7.63
CA THR A 361 -1.51 -11.77 -7.35
C THR A 361 -2.97 -11.42 -7.59
N GLY A 362 -3.53 -10.54 -6.74
CA GLY A 362 -4.94 -10.13 -6.78
C GLY A 362 -5.82 -10.94 -5.83
N GLY A 363 -6.72 -10.29 -5.11
CA GLY A 363 -7.57 -10.96 -4.11
C GLY A 363 -8.59 -10.04 -3.45
N TRP A 364 -8.37 -8.72 -3.54
CA TRP A 364 -9.43 -7.72 -3.39
C TRP A 364 -9.69 -7.06 -4.75
N PRO A 365 -10.91 -6.87 -5.23
CA PRO A 365 -12.16 -7.12 -4.52
C PRO A 365 -12.67 -8.56 -4.67
N GLU A 366 -11.90 -9.48 -5.31
CA GLU A 366 -12.30 -10.85 -5.62
C GLU A 366 -13.02 -11.56 -4.47
N VAL A 367 -12.40 -11.61 -3.29
CA VAL A 367 -12.94 -12.31 -2.12
C VAL A 367 -14.28 -11.74 -1.63
N LEU A 368 -14.51 -10.45 -1.84
CA LEU A 368 -15.76 -9.80 -1.42
C LEU A 368 -16.91 -10.21 -2.34
N PHE A 369 -16.64 -10.41 -3.62
CA PHE A 369 -17.62 -10.94 -4.57
C PHE A 369 -17.86 -12.45 -4.40
N GLU A 370 -16.84 -13.22 -4.01
CA GLU A 370 -17.05 -14.64 -3.61
C GLU A 370 -17.90 -14.75 -2.32
N LEU A 371 -17.77 -13.79 -1.40
CA LEU A 371 -18.55 -13.74 -0.15
C LEU A 371 -20.00 -13.28 -0.34
N GLY A 372 -20.25 -12.25 -1.15
CA GLY A 372 -21.55 -11.58 -1.24
C GLY A 372 -22.20 -11.60 -2.64
N GLY A 373 -21.63 -12.35 -3.58
CA GLY A 373 -22.07 -12.33 -4.97
C GLY A 373 -21.91 -10.94 -5.64
N PRO A 374 -22.53 -10.74 -6.82
CA PRO A 374 -22.37 -9.50 -7.61
C PRO A 374 -22.84 -8.22 -6.91
N VAL A 375 -23.90 -8.30 -6.09
CA VAL A 375 -24.56 -7.12 -5.48
C VAL A 375 -24.02 -6.86 -4.08
N GLU A 376 -24.10 -7.84 -3.18
CA GLU A 376 -23.65 -7.64 -1.79
C GLU A 376 -22.13 -7.53 -1.72
N GLY A 377 -21.41 -8.18 -2.64
CA GLY A 377 -19.97 -7.98 -2.81
C GLY A 377 -19.59 -6.51 -3.06
N LEU A 378 -20.40 -5.77 -3.82
CA LEU A 378 -20.18 -4.34 -4.03
C LEU A 378 -20.43 -3.51 -2.76
N ALA A 379 -21.40 -3.90 -1.94
CA ALA A 379 -21.62 -3.28 -0.63
C ALA A 379 -20.43 -3.53 0.32
N LEU A 380 -19.89 -4.75 0.33
CA LEU A 380 -18.68 -5.09 1.07
C LEU A 380 -17.46 -4.29 0.57
N VAL A 381 -17.33 -4.11 -0.75
CA VAL A 381 -16.30 -3.24 -1.35
C VAL A 381 -16.44 -1.81 -0.81
N ALA A 382 -17.64 -1.24 -0.85
CA ALA A 382 -17.90 0.12 -0.36
C ALA A 382 -17.55 0.28 1.13
N LEU A 383 -17.99 -0.66 1.98
CA LEU A 383 -17.67 -0.67 3.41
C LEU A 383 -16.16 -0.71 3.63
N SER A 384 -15.47 -1.59 2.89
CA SER A 384 -14.03 -1.75 3.02
C SER A 384 -13.25 -0.52 2.54
N ALA A 385 -13.72 0.14 1.48
CA ALA A 385 -13.19 1.40 0.98
C ALA A 385 -13.35 2.53 2.01
N MET A 386 -14.52 2.62 2.67
CA MET A 386 -14.76 3.59 3.73
C MET A 386 -13.81 3.36 4.91
N LEU A 387 -13.74 2.13 5.43
CA LEU A 387 -12.85 1.76 6.54
C LEU A 387 -11.39 2.08 6.23
N PHE A 388 -10.91 1.70 5.04
CA PHE A 388 -9.55 2.04 4.60
C PHE A 388 -9.34 3.56 4.54
N SER A 389 -10.25 4.30 3.92
CA SER A 389 -10.11 5.75 3.76
C SER A 389 -10.12 6.51 5.10
N GLU A 390 -10.94 6.08 6.06
CA GLU A 390 -11.00 6.67 7.40
C GLU A 390 -9.76 6.33 8.21
N PHE A 391 -9.24 5.10 8.08
CA PHE A 391 -7.96 4.72 8.68
C PHE A 391 -6.81 5.57 8.13
N MET A 392 -6.74 5.76 6.81
CA MET A 392 -5.71 6.61 6.19
C MET A 392 -5.83 8.07 6.63
N PHE A 393 -7.05 8.58 6.82
CA PHE A 393 -7.28 9.92 7.36
C PHE A 393 -6.82 10.04 8.82
N LEU A 394 -7.14 9.05 9.67
CA LEU A 394 -6.67 8.98 11.05
C LEU A 394 -5.13 8.98 11.11
N LEU A 395 -4.50 8.18 10.26
CA LEU A 395 -3.04 8.11 10.18
C LEU A 395 -2.45 9.46 9.76
N THR A 396 -3.01 10.11 8.75
CA THR A 396 -2.61 11.45 8.31
C THR A 396 -2.73 12.46 9.46
N ARG A 397 -3.84 12.43 10.21
CA ARG A 397 -4.00 13.27 11.41
C ARG A 397 -2.89 13.04 12.42
N CYS A 398 -2.55 11.77 12.71
CA CYS A 398 -1.50 11.44 13.66
C CYS A 398 -0.13 11.97 13.21
N ILE A 399 0.19 11.85 11.93
CA ILE A 399 1.45 12.37 11.36
C ILE A 399 1.51 13.89 11.48
N VAL A 400 0.45 14.59 11.05
CA VAL A 400 0.38 16.06 11.06
C VAL A 400 0.43 16.63 12.48
N GLN A 401 -0.19 15.93 13.44
CA GLN A 401 -0.16 16.31 14.85
C GLN A 401 1.11 15.82 15.57
N GLU A 402 2.06 15.22 14.84
CA GLU A 402 3.33 14.72 15.37
C GLU A 402 3.15 13.67 16.49
N ARG A 403 2.14 12.80 16.35
CA ARG A 403 1.86 11.69 17.28
C ARG A 403 2.77 10.51 17.05
N TYR A 404 4.08 10.68 17.29
CA TYR A 404 5.10 9.70 16.93
C TYR A 404 4.83 8.31 17.53
N ALA A 405 4.47 8.23 18.81
CA ALA A 405 4.17 6.97 19.48
C ALA A 405 2.94 6.31 18.86
N THR A 406 1.84 7.04 18.71
CA THR A 406 0.65 6.54 18.02
C THR A 406 0.98 6.05 16.60
N CYS A 407 1.71 6.83 15.80
CA CYS A 407 2.12 6.46 14.45
C CYS A 407 2.91 5.14 14.43
N PHE A 408 3.82 4.94 15.37
CA PHE A 408 4.57 3.68 15.52
C PHE A 408 3.62 2.49 15.69
N PHE A 409 2.68 2.55 16.62
CA PHE A 409 1.74 1.45 16.88
C PHE A 409 0.63 1.31 15.83
N LEU A 410 0.32 2.36 15.05
CA LEU A 410 -0.59 2.27 13.90
C LEU A 410 0.06 1.64 12.67
N THR A 411 1.39 1.59 12.58
CA THR A 411 2.08 1.10 11.37
C THR A 411 1.80 -0.38 11.07
N PRO A 412 1.75 -1.31 12.04
CA PRO A 412 1.33 -2.69 11.78
C PRO A 412 -0.11 -2.79 11.27
N LEU A 413 -1.01 -1.92 11.74
CA LEU A 413 -2.39 -1.87 11.24
C LEU A 413 -2.44 -1.32 9.82
N LEU A 414 -1.66 -0.29 9.51
CA LEU A 414 -1.50 0.23 8.15
C LEU A 414 -1.06 -0.88 7.19
N TYR A 415 -0.10 -1.69 7.60
CA TYR A 415 0.36 -2.82 6.79
C TYR A 415 -0.76 -3.82 6.54
N ALA A 416 -1.53 -4.19 7.57
CA ALA A 416 -2.69 -5.09 7.44
C ALA A 416 -3.77 -4.52 6.50
N PHE A 417 -4.16 -3.25 6.67
CA PHE A 417 -5.10 -2.57 5.78
C PHE A 417 -4.59 -2.49 4.34
N SER A 418 -3.30 -2.20 4.14
CA SER A 418 -2.69 -2.13 2.81
C SER A 418 -2.66 -3.49 2.13
N LEU A 419 -2.28 -4.55 2.86
CA LEU A 419 -2.31 -5.91 2.35
C LEU A 419 -3.74 -6.35 2.02
N TYR A 420 -4.72 -6.00 2.84
CA TYR A 420 -6.11 -6.30 2.57
C TYR A 420 -6.58 -5.66 1.25
N VAL A 421 -6.35 -4.36 1.04
CA VAL A 421 -6.79 -3.67 -0.20
C VAL A 421 -6.07 -4.20 -1.45
N VAL A 422 -4.82 -4.66 -1.34
CA VAL A 422 -4.05 -5.14 -2.50
C VAL A 422 -4.23 -6.63 -2.76
N THR A 423 -4.31 -7.45 -1.72
CA THR A 423 -4.27 -8.93 -1.80
C THR A 423 -5.51 -9.62 -1.25
N GLY A 424 -6.47 -8.88 -0.71
CA GLY A 424 -7.69 -9.43 -0.12
C GLY A 424 -7.48 -10.24 1.15
N MET A 425 -6.34 -10.13 1.85
CA MET A 425 -6.00 -10.93 3.03
C MET A 425 -6.92 -10.65 4.23
N VAL A 426 -8.14 -11.19 4.22
CA VAL A 426 -9.18 -10.94 5.24
C VAL A 426 -8.82 -11.58 6.57
N ASN A 427 -8.13 -12.73 6.55
CA ASN A 427 -7.75 -13.44 7.76
C ASN A 427 -6.78 -12.65 8.67
N SER A 428 -6.10 -11.62 8.15
CA SER A 428 -5.32 -10.70 8.98
C SER A 428 -6.14 -10.03 10.09
N PHE A 429 -7.44 -9.80 9.88
CA PHE A 429 -8.29 -9.10 10.85
C PHE A 429 -8.83 -9.99 11.96
N VAL A 430 -8.82 -11.31 11.79
CA VAL A 430 -9.30 -12.25 12.82
C VAL A 430 -8.18 -12.81 13.70
N GLN A 431 -6.92 -12.60 13.32
CA GLN A 431 -5.79 -13.07 14.11
C GLN A 431 -5.73 -12.36 15.46
N PHE A 432 -5.48 -13.13 16.53
CA PHE A 432 -5.31 -12.59 17.87
C PHE A 432 -4.23 -11.49 17.93
N THR A 433 -3.15 -11.64 17.16
CA THR A 433 -2.06 -10.65 17.10
C THR A 433 -2.52 -9.31 16.52
N PHE A 434 -3.52 -9.29 15.63
CA PHE A 434 -4.11 -8.05 15.12
C PHE A 434 -4.87 -7.32 16.22
N PHE A 435 -5.69 -8.01 17.01
CA PHE A 435 -6.41 -7.41 18.13
C PHE A 435 -5.46 -6.88 19.21
N VAL A 436 -4.36 -7.60 19.51
CA VAL A 436 -3.33 -7.09 20.43
C VAL A 436 -2.71 -5.79 19.90
N LYS A 437 -2.35 -5.74 18.61
CA LYS A 437 -1.83 -4.53 17.96
C LYS A 437 -2.85 -3.38 17.99
N LEU A 438 -4.13 -3.67 17.73
CA LEU A 438 -5.22 -2.70 17.74
C LEU A 438 -5.45 -2.11 19.14
N VAL A 439 -5.59 -2.96 20.15
CA VAL A 439 -5.77 -2.53 21.54
C VAL A 439 -4.56 -1.72 22.01
N THR A 440 -3.35 -2.15 21.68
CA THR A 440 -2.14 -1.40 22.01
C THR A 440 -2.11 -0.03 21.33
N ALA A 441 -2.47 0.06 20.05
CA ALA A 441 -2.54 1.33 19.33
C ALA A 441 -3.61 2.27 19.93
N VAL A 442 -4.78 1.75 20.31
CA VAL A 442 -5.83 2.52 20.99
C VAL A 442 -5.36 3.00 22.36
N PHE A 443 -4.73 2.13 23.14
CA PHE A 443 -4.17 2.48 24.45
C PHE A 443 -3.14 3.61 24.33
N VAL A 444 -2.19 3.48 23.40
CA VAL A 444 -1.16 4.50 23.16
C VAL A 444 -1.78 5.80 22.66
N PHE A 445 -2.79 5.75 21.79
CA PHE A 445 -3.51 6.93 21.34
C PHE A 445 -4.14 7.71 22.51
N VAL A 446 -4.83 7.00 23.42
CA VAL A 446 -5.46 7.61 24.60
C VAL A 446 -4.42 8.11 25.60
N ALA A 447 -3.35 7.34 25.85
CA ALA A 447 -2.28 7.73 26.76
C ALA A 447 -1.54 8.98 26.25
N GLU A 448 -1.25 9.04 24.94
CA GLU A 448 -0.62 10.19 24.31
C GLU A 448 -1.54 11.42 24.32
N GLU A 449 -2.85 11.25 24.12
CA GLU A 449 -3.83 12.34 24.25
C GLU A 449 -3.85 12.92 25.67
N LYS A 450 -3.92 12.06 26.69
CA LYS A 450 -3.91 12.49 28.09
C LYS A 450 -2.61 13.22 28.43
N TRP A 451 -1.47 12.67 28.01
CA TRP A 451 -0.17 13.29 28.22
C TRP A 451 -0.11 14.69 27.57
N ARG A 452 -0.54 14.83 26.32
CA ARG A 452 -0.62 16.14 25.65
C ARG A 452 -1.55 17.11 26.36
N SER A 453 -2.72 16.64 26.79
CA SER A 453 -3.67 17.47 27.54
C SER A 453 -3.06 18.01 28.85
N SER A 454 -2.21 17.21 29.51
CA SER A 454 -1.51 17.62 30.72
C SER A 454 -0.42 18.66 30.47
N LEU A 455 0.18 18.68 29.28
CA LEU A 455 1.13 19.70 28.87
C LEU A 455 0.45 21.04 28.55
N SER A 456 -0.85 21.01 28.21
CA SER A 456 -1.62 22.19 27.81
C SER A 456 -2.39 22.91 28.94
N GLY A 457 -2.32 22.46 30.20
CA GLY A 457 -3.01 23.12 31.33
C GLY A 457 -2.09 23.87 32.31
N PRO A 458 -2.57 24.85 33.11
CA PRO A 458 -3.54 25.91 32.83
C PRO A 458 -2.77 27.23 32.50
N LEU A 459 -2.55 27.53 31.23
CA LEU A 459 -2.01 28.83 30.80
C LEU A 459 -3.11 29.90 30.58
N ILE A 460 -4.36 29.64 31.01
CA ILE A 460 -5.52 30.54 30.86
C ILE A 460 -6.12 30.90 32.24
N SER A 461 -5.30 31.15 33.26
CA SER A 461 -5.77 31.75 34.53
C SER A 461 -4.96 32.96 34.99
N CYS A 462 -4.31 33.66 34.05
CA CYS A 462 -3.74 34.99 34.28
C CYS A 462 -4.50 36.04 33.45
N GLU A 463 -5.82 36.06 33.59
CA GLU A 463 -6.63 37.25 33.30
C GLU A 463 -7.23 37.74 34.62
N SER A 464 -6.37 38.20 35.52
CA SER A 464 -6.73 39.27 36.45
C SER A 464 -6.14 40.57 35.90
N LEU A 465 -6.68 41.02 34.77
CA LEU A 465 -6.53 42.42 34.38
C LEU A 465 -7.26 43.24 35.46
N PRO A 466 -6.57 44.15 36.17
CA PRO A 466 -7.24 45.02 37.13
C PRO A 466 -8.27 45.86 36.38
N ALA A 467 -9.48 45.94 36.95
CA ALA A 467 -10.50 46.88 36.52
C ALA A 467 -9.89 48.29 36.51
N VAL A 468 -9.71 48.85 35.32
CA VAL A 468 -9.43 50.28 35.17
C VAL A 468 -10.75 51.00 35.39
N GLU A 469 -11.00 51.34 36.66
CA GLU A 469 -11.92 52.39 37.06
C GLU A 469 -11.39 53.75 36.61
N GLY A 470 -12.29 54.57 36.05
CA GLY A 470 -12.08 55.99 35.78
C GLY A 470 -11.53 56.26 34.38
N GLY A 471 -12.11 57.10 33.55
CA GLY A 471 -13.09 58.14 33.77
C GLY A 471 -12.83 59.26 32.76
N LYS A 472 -13.90 60.00 32.44
CA LYS A 472 -13.97 61.29 31.73
C LYS A 472 -14.05 61.27 30.19
N ARG A 473 -15.28 61.55 29.76
CA ARG A 473 -15.67 62.46 28.67
C ARG A 473 -14.65 63.58 28.43
N LEU A 474 -14.44 63.94 27.16
CA LEU A 474 -14.64 65.29 26.63
C LEU A 474 -14.61 65.24 25.09
N GLU A 475 -15.67 65.84 24.54
CA GLU A 475 -15.92 66.45 23.20
C GLU A 475 -15.56 65.70 21.91
#